data_AF-A0A8I2E0J0-F1
#
_entry.id   AF-A0A8I2E0J0-F1
#
_cell.length_a   1.000
_cell.length_b   1.000
_cell.length_c   1.000
_cell.angle_alpha   90.00
_cell.angle_beta   90.00
_cell.angle_gamma   90.00
#
_symmetry.space_group_name_H-M   'P 1'
#
loop_
_entity.id
_entity.type
_entity.pdbx_description
1 polymer ?
#
loop_
_entity_poly.entity_id
_entity_poly.type
_entity_poly.pdbx_seq_one_letter_code
_entity_poly.pdbx_strand_id
1 'polypeptide(L)'
;MPLSADRAALDMLDAHLEDLWGGTDLPPPQGFRLAACEANELARWALARLQSLPREPGDAFVREVGSLLAEFRSRRCAWNAAALHLLDDTYAFVATGPRRHEDWAHDVLAVLHRSVPDPRGWVRLDRDRTNTARHTVPAYPFDPPDASVLPSRLYPLKAEAAVTALAVMAEEWQSEPAPVRSRPDRDALLTDARTLLGRYGPAAHYWTNATTAASDPAPDFLAAGLQGTGSHRFLTSEYLDGLDLLEELGLIAVTDDEVGVFWSIGAY
;
A
#
# COMPACT_ATOMS: atom_id res chain seq x y z
N MET A 1 10.94 21.29 -5.50
CA MET A 1 9.99 22.19 -4.80
C MET A 1 10.11 21.91 -3.31
N PRO A 2 10.41 22.89 -2.45
CA PRO A 2 10.42 22.68 -1.01
C PRO A 2 9.03 22.27 -0.52
N LEU A 3 8.96 21.34 0.45
CA LEU A 3 7.71 20.95 1.10
C LEU A 3 7.12 22.16 1.83
N SER A 4 5.79 22.32 1.82
CA SER A 4 5.15 23.30 2.70
C SER A 4 5.44 22.94 4.16
N ALA A 5 5.55 23.94 5.03
CA ALA A 5 5.80 23.73 6.46
C ALA A 5 4.76 22.78 7.09
N ASP A 6 3.50 22.86 6.65
CA ASP A 6 2.44 21.96 7.07
C ASP A 6 2.69 20.49 6.70
N ARG A 7 3.19 20.23 5.47
CA ARG A 7 3.49 18.87 5.04
C ARG A 7 4.65 18.29 5.84
N ALA A 8 5.70 19.08 6.08
CA ALA A 8 6.82 18.64 6.92
C ALA A 8 6.38 18.29 8.35
N ALA A 9 5.50 19.08 8.96
CA ALA A 9 4.98 18.80 10.30
C ALA A 9 4.13 17.51 10.34
N LEU A 10 3.28 17.30 9.34
CA LEU A 10 2.49 16.06 9.22
C LEU A 10 3.39 14.84 8.99
N ASP A 11 4.41 14.94 8.16
CA ASP A 11 5.36 13.85 7.87
C ASP A 11 6.18 13.49 9.13
N MET A 12 6.61 14.48 9.91
CA MET A 12 7.29 14.24 11.19
C MET A 12 6.39 13.56 12.23
N LEU A 13 5.11 13.95 12.30
CA LEU A 13 4.15 13.34 13.20
C LEU A 13 3.83 11.89 12.78
N ASP A 14 3.68 11.64 11.47
CA ASP A 14 3.49 10.28 10.94
C ASP A 14 4.65 9.37 11.35
N ALA A 15 5.88 9.79 11.09
CA ALA A 15 7.08 9.04 11.46
C ALA A 15 7.16 8.80 12.98
N HIS A 16 6.83 9.80 13.80
CA HIS A 16 6.87 9.64 15.25
C HIS A 16 5.80 8.66 15.77
N LEU A 17 4.57 8.72 15.24
CA LEU A 17 3.52 7.76 15.57
C LEU A 17 3.92 6.34 15.11
N GLU A 18 4.56 6.23 13.95
CA GLU A 18 5.08 4.97 13.42
C GLU A 18 6.14 4.35 14.35
N ASP A 19 7.08 5.15 14.84
CA ASP A 19 8.15 4.71 15.75
C ASP A 19 7.58 4.20 17.07
N LEU A 20 6.60 4.94 17.64
CA LEU A 20 5.90 4.56 18.86
C LEU A 20 5.09 3.28 18.68
N TRP A 21 4.40 3.13 17.54
CA TRP A 21 3.68 1.91 17.20
C TRP A 21 4.63 0.71 17.03
N GLY A 22 5.84 0.93 16.52
CA GLY A 22 6.91 -0.07 16.47
C GLY A 22 7.53 -0.41 17.83
N GLY A 23 7.04 0.17 18.94
CA GLY A 23 7.56 -0.05 20.29
C GLY A 23 8.82 0.75 20.62
N THR A 24 9.21 1.72 19.78
CA THR A 24 10.36 2.57 20.02
C THR A 24 9.93 3.80 20.85
N ASP A 25 10.33 3.85 22.13
CA ASP A 25 10.02 5.00 22.99
C ASP A 25 11.02 6.14 22.76
N LEU A 26 10.83 6.87 21.65
CA LEU A 26 11.61 8.05 21.30
C LEU A 26 10.93 9.32 21.82
N PRO A 27 11.70 10.30 22.35
CA PRO A 27 11.15 11.63 22.59
C PRO A 27 10.72 12.25 21.24
N PRO A 28 9.65 13.06 21.22
CA PRO A 28 9.23 13.73 20.00
C PRO A 28 10.39 14.59 19.44
N PRO A 29 10.52 14.70 18.10
CA PRO A 29 11.63 15.42 17.47
C PRO A 29 11.79 16.86 18.00
N GLN A 30 13.03 17.37 18.05
CA GLN A 30 13.26 18.77 18.47
C GLN A 30 12.52 19.76 17.54
N GLY A 31 11.84 20.76 18.12
CA GLY A 31 11.01 21.72 17.37
C GLY A 31 9.60 21.22 17.00
N PHE A 32 9.30 19.93 17.21
CA PHE A 32 8.02 19.32 16.87
C PHE A 32 6.81 19.96 17.57
N ARG A 33 6.93 20.26 18.88
CA ARG A 33 5.84 20.91 19.62
C ARG A 33 5.55 22.33 19.13
N LEU A 34 6.59 23.07 18.73
CA LEU A 34 6.45 24.42 18.17
C LEU A 34 5.82 24.36 16.78
N ALA A 35 6.34 23.47 15.91
CA ALA A 35 5.78 23.26 14.58
C ALA A 35 4.33 22.76 14.63
N ALA A 36 4.00 21.80 15.51
CA ALA A 36 2.64 21.27 15.65
C ALA A 36 1.65 22.30 16.22
N CYS A 37 2.09 23.21 17.11
CA CYS A 37 1.26 24.30 17.60
C CYS A 37 0.98 25.36 16.53
N GLU A 38 1.90 25.57 15.58
CA GLU A 38 1.74 26.45 14.42
C GLU A 38 1.13 25.76 13.19
N ALA A 39 1.07 24.43 13.19
CA ALA A 39 0.62 23.61 12.07
C ALA A 39 -0.90 23.42 11.99
N ASN A 40 -1.30 22.91 10.82
CA ASN A 40 -2.58 22.31 10.47
C ASN A 40 -3.31 21.64 11.65
N GLU A 41 -4.63 21.88 11.73
CA GLU A 41 -5.57 21.33 12.72
C GLU A 41 -5.43 19.83 12.96
N LEU A 42 -5.15 19.06 11.90
CA LEU A 42 -4.96 17.61 12.00
C LEU A 42 -3.75 17.24 12.88
N ALA A 43 -2.63 17.96 12.76
CA ALA A 43 -1.44 17.70 13.57
C ALA A 43 -1.70 18.02 15.06
N ARG A 44 -2.41 19.11 15.34
CA ARG A 44 -2.83 19.49 16.70
C ARG A 44 -3.74 18.45 17.33
N TRP A 45 -4.74 17.98 16.57
CA TRP A 45 -5.66 16.93 17.02
C TRP A 45 -4.91 15.64 17.39
N ALA A 46 -4.06 15.15 16.50
CA ALA A 46 -3.34 13.89 16.70
C ALA A 46 -2.35 13.98 17.87
N LEU A 47 -1.66 15.12 18.02
CA LEU A 47 -0.77 15.34 19.15
C LEU A 47 -1.53 15.39 20.48
N ALA A 48 -2.67 16.09 20.53
CA ALA A 48 -3.51 16.13 21.72
C ALA A 48 -4.04 14.73 22.07
N ARG A 49 -4.43 13.94 21.07
CA ARG A 49 -4.87 12.56 21.27
C ARG A 49 -3.75 11.68 21.81
N LEU A 50 -2.56 11.73 21.22
CA LEU A 50 -1.37 11.01 21.69
C LEU A 50 -1.02 11.34 23.14
N GLN A 51 -1.10 12.61 23.53
CA GLN A 51 -0.83 13.06 24.91
C GLN A 51 -1.86 12.56 25.93
N SER A 52 -3.07 12.24 25.48
CA SER A 52 -4.13 11.71 26.34
C SER A 52 -4.06 10.20 26.57
N LEU A 53 -3.22 9.49 25.81
CA LEU A 53 -3.13 8.03 25.90
C LEU A 53 -2.38 7.59 27.17
N PRO A 54 -2.91 6.63 27.95
CA PRO A 54 -2.18 6.04 29.06
C PRO A 54 -0.97 5.26 28.52
N ARG A 55 0.20 5.45 29.13
CA ARG A 55 1.45 4.77 28.73
C ARG A 55 1.54 3.33 29.23
N GLU A 56 0.82 3.01 30.29
CA GLU A 56 0.78 1.68 30.88
C GLU A 56 -0.65 1.12 30.88
N PRO A 57 -0.83 -0.17 30.57
CA PRO A 57 0.21 -1.13 30.18
C PRO A 57 0.70 -0.89 28.72
N GLY A 58 2.00 -1.13 28.48
CA GLY A 58 2.65 -0.78 27.21
C GLY A 58 2.05 -1.42 25.95
N ASP A 59 1.51 -2.63 26.03
CA ASP A 59 0.83 -3.31 24.93
C ASP A 59 -0.48 -2.59 24.52
N ALA A 60 -1.24 -2.12 25.51
CA ALA A 60 -2.42 -1.31 25.27
C ALA A 60 -2.05 0.04 24.65
N PHE A 61 -0.97 0.68 25.12
CA PHE A 61 -0.48 1.91 24.52
C PHE A 61 -0.12 1.73 23.04
N VAL A 62 0.65 0.69 22.69
CA VAL A 62 1.03 0.40 21.29
C VAL A 62 -0.19 0.19 20.40
N ARG A 63 -1.21 -0.54 20.87
CA ARG A 63 -2.46 -0.74 20.13
C ARG A 63 -3.21 0.58 19.91
N GLU A 64 -3.33 1.42 20.93
CA GLU A 64 -3.99 2.72 20.81
C GLU A 64 -3.23 3.69 19.89
N VAL A 65 -1.89 3.65 19.91
CA VAL A 65 -1.06 4.41 18.96
C VAL A 65 -1.27 3.91 17.53
N GLY A 66 -1.36 2.59 17.32
CA GLY A 66 -1.69 2.02 16.02
C GLY A 66 -3.04 2.51 15.48
N SER A 67 -4.08 2.49 16.31
CA SER A 67 -5.40 3.04 15.96
C SER A 67 -5.33 4.54 15.65
N LEU A 68 -4.61 5.32 16.46
CA LEU A 68 -4.42 6.76 16.23
C LEU A 68 -3.67 7.04 14.92
N LEU A 69 -2.64 6.27 14.61
CA LEU A 69 -1.87 6.38 13.39
C LEU A 69 -2.73 6.09 12.16
N ALA A 70 -3.53 5.03 12.18
CA ALA A 70 -4.47 4.71 11.10
C ALA A 70 -5.49 5.84 10.89
N GLU A 71 -6.10 6.34 11.98
CA GLU A 71 -7.05 7.45 11.93
C GLU A 71 -6.40 8.74 11.42
N PHE A 72 -5.19 9.05 11.89
CA PHE A 72 -4.40 10.18 11.42
C PHE A 72 -4.16 10.09 9.93
N ARG A 73 -3.66 8.95 9.43
CA ARG A 73 -3.37 8.72 8.01
C ARG A 73 -4.62 8.84 7.15
N SER A 74 -5.74 8.25 7.58
CA SER A 74 -7.03 8.34 6.89
C SER A 74 -7.47 9.80 6.73
N ARG A 75 -7.30 10.63 7.77
CA ARG A 75 -7.68 12.06 7.75
C ARG A 75 -6.75 12.95 6.93
N ARG A 76 -5.57 12.47 6.50
CA ARG A 76 -4.63 13.28 5.71
C ARG A 76 -5.13 13.58 4.31
N CYS A 77 -5.73 12.60 3.63
CA CYS A 77 -6.31 12.76 2.30
C CYS A 77 -7.24 11.60 1.95
N ALA A 78 -8.15 11.83 0.99
CA ALA A 78 -9.08 10.82 0.51
C ALA A 78 -8.39 9.55 -0.03
N TRP A 79 -7.21 9.70 -0.64
CA TRP A 79 -6.44 8.56 -1.15
C TRP A 79 -5.97 7.65 0.00
N ASN A 80 -5.45 8.22 1.08
CA ASN A 80 -5.05 7.43 2.25
C ASN A 80 -6.24 6.73 2.89
N ALA A 81 -7.38 7.42 3.02
CA ALA A 81 -8.61 6.83 3.55
C ALA A 81 -9.05 5.63 2.71
N ALA A 82 -9.10 5.79 1.38
CA ALA A 82 -9.45 4.70 0.46
C ALA A 82 -8.45 3.53 0.52
N ALA A 83 -7.15 3.80 0.66
CA ALA A 83 -6.14 2.75 0.78
C ALA A 83 -6.36 1.92 2.03
N LEU A 84 -6.58 2.59 3.17
CA LEU A 84 -6.80 1.93 4.45
C LEU A 84 -8.11 1.15 4.47
N HIS A 85 -9.20 1.75 4.02
CA HIS A 85 -10.50 1.07 3.97
C HIS A 85 -10.49 -0.17 3.05
N LEU A 86 -9.77 -0.10 1.92
CA LEU A 86 -9.78 -1.18 0.95
C LEU A 86 -8.82 -2.33 1.30
N LEU A 87 -7.65 -2.02 1.89
CA LEU A 87 -6.50 -2.95 1.90
C LEU A 87 -5.79 -3.10 3.27
N ASP A 88 -6.15 -2.34 4.31
CA ASP A 88 -5.44 -2.40 5.60
C ASP A 88 -5.72 -3.69 6.38
N ASP A 89 -6.85 -4.35 6.10
CA ASP A 89 -7.23 -5.63 6.74
C ASP A 89 -6.70 -6.85 5.97
N THR A 90 -6.26 -6.69 4.72
CA THR A 90 -5.72 -7.80 3.93
C THR A 90 -4.18 -7.79 3.94
N TYR A 91 -3.56 -8.91 3.55
CA TYR A 91 -2.11 -8.95 3.37
C TYR A 91 -1.78 -8.34 2.00
N ALA A 92 -1.65 -7.01 1.99
CA ALA A 92 -1.37 -6.25 0.80
C ALA A 92 -0.10 -5.39 0.91
N PHE A 93 0.52 -5.15 -0.25
CA PHE A 93 1.56 -4.16 -0.45
C PHE A 93 1.02 -3.06 -1.37
N VAL A 94 1.11 -1.80 -0.92
CA VAL A 94 0.71 -0.63 -1.68
C VAL A 94 1.80 0.43 -1.55
N ALA A 95 2.43 0.76 -2.67
CA ALA A 95 3.45 1.80 -2.70
C ALA A 95 3.42 2.56 -4.03
N THR A 96 3.77 3.85 -3.96
CA THR A 96 4.01 4.67 -5.15
C THR A 96 5.46 5.16 -5.15
N GLY A 97 6.05 5.25 -6.33
CA GLY A 97 7.36 5.87 -6.56
C GLY A 97 7.33 6.84 -7.74
N PRO A 98 8.39 7.64 -7.90
CA PRO A 98 8.54 8.53 -9.05
C PRO A 98 8.89 7.73 -10.31
N ARG A 99 8.42 8.20 -11.46
CA ARG A 99 8.89 7.77 -12.78
C ARG A 99 10.17 8.51 -13.12
N ARG A 100 11.28 7.79 -13.31
CA ARG A 100 12.61 8.36 -13.57
C ARG A 100 13.30 7.78 -14.79
N HIS A 101 12.84 6.63 -15.28
CA HIS A 101 13.46 5.92 -16.38
C HIS A 101 12.57 5.95 -17.61
N GLU A 102 13.12 5.80 -18.81
CA GLU A 102 12.29 5.61 -20.01
C GLU A 102 11.57 4.25 -19.96
N ASP A 103 12.25 3.22 -19.45
CA ASP A 103 11.66 1.91 -19.17
C ASP A 103 11.08 1.86 -17.74
N TRP A 104 9.76 1.61 -17.63
CA TRP A 104 9.03 1.59 -16.36
C TRP A 104 9.30 0.39 -15.49
N ALA A 105 9.85 -0.69 -16.06
CA ALA A 105 10.21 -1.84 -15.27
C ALA A 105 11.23 -1.48 -14.16
N HIS A 106 12.18 -0.57 -14.46
CA HIS A 106 13.16 -0.11 -13.48
C HIS A 106 12.53 0.65 -12.30
N ASP A 107 11.52 1.48 -12.58
CA ASP A 107 10.82 2.24 -11.53
C ASP A 107 9.92 1.33 -10.69
N VAL A 108 9.25 0.34 -11.30
CA VAL A 108 8.50 -0.69 -10.57
C VAL A 108 9.43 -1.47 -9.63
N LEU A 109 10.58 -1.92 -10.11
CA LEU A 109 11.54 -2.63 -9.27
C LEU A 109 12.03 -1.75 -8.12
N ALA A 110 12.31 -0.46 -8.36
CA ALA A 110 12.69 0.46 -7.30
C ALA A 110 11.60 0.61 -6.23
N VAL A 111 10.31 0.58 -6.62
CA VAL A 111 9.17 0.60 -5.70
C VAL A 111 9.08 -0.70 -4.89
N LEU A 112 9.17 -1.87 -5.53
CA LEU A 112 9.16 -3.19 -4.86
C LEU A 112 10.32 -3.33 -3.85
N HIS A 113 11.50 -2.82 -4.21
CA HIS A 113 12.68 -2.76 -3.34
C HIS A 113 12.62 -1.64 -2.30
N ARG A 114 11.55 -0.83 -2.27
CA ARG A 114 11.38 0.32 -1.36
C ARG A 114 12.53 1.33 -1.43
N SER A 115 13.22 1.38 -2.56
CA SER A 115 14.42 2.19 -2.79
C SER A 115 14.09 3.65 -3.13
N VAL A 116 12.81 3.96 -3.30
CA VAL A 116 12.31 5.30 -3.59
C VAL A 116 11.16 5.67 -2.63
N PRO A 117 11.07 6.95 -2.23
CA PRO A 117 9.92 7.45 -1.49
C PRO A 117 8.75 7.75 -2.42
N ASP A 118 7.55 7.84 -1.85
CA ASP A 118 6.39 8.40 -2.55
C ASP A 118 6.61 9.90 -2.81
N PRO A 119 6.51 10.38 -4.07
CA PRO A 119 6.74 11.80 -4.40
C PRO A 119 5.72 12.75 -3.74
N ARG A 120 4.51 12.29 -3.44
CA ARG A 120 3.44 13.02 -2.75
C ARG A 120 3.40 12.74 -1.23
N GLY A 121 4.22 11.82 -0.72
CA GLY A 121 4.30 11.49 0.70
C GLY A 121 3.00 10.91 1.25
N TRP A 122 2.26 10.19 0.42
CA TRP A 122 1.04 9.49 0.83
C TRP A 122 1.37 8.13 1.44
N VAL A 123 0.37 7.49 2.05
CA VAL A 123 0.58 6.27 2.83
C VAL A 123 1.13 5.13 1.97
N ARG A 124 2.03 4.35 2.56
CA ARG A 124 2.47 3.05 2.03
C ARG A 124 1.87 1.97 2.94
N LEU A 125 1.20 0.98 2.36
CA LEU A 125 0.79 -0.23 3.08
C LEU A 125 1.84 -1.30 2.83
N ASP A 126 2.49 -1.76 3.88
CA ASP A 126 3.62 -2.67 3.79
C ASP A 126 3.78 -3.41 5.12
N ARG A 127 3.07 -4.54 5.26
CA ARG A 127 3.12 -5.37 6.47
C ARG A 127 4.53 -5.90 6.76
N ASP A 128 5.37 -6.03 5.72
CA ASP A 128 6.71 -6.60 5.81
C ASP A 128 7.83 -5.55 5.92
N ARG A 129 7.50 -4.27 6.09
CA ARG A 129 8.51 -3.19 6.11
C ARG A 129 9.65 -3.43 7.11
N THR A 130 9.33 -3.95 8.29
CA THR A 130 10.26 -4.29 9.38
C THR A 130 10.62 -5.77 9.45
N ASN A 131 10.18 -6.57 8.48
CA ASN A 131 10.39 -8.01 8.48
C ASN A 131 11.90 -8.34 8.36
N THR A 132 12.41 -9.20 9.23
CA THR A 132 13.84 -9.52 9.29
C THR A 132 14.32 -10.39 8.13
N ALA A 133 13.40 -11.07 7.45
CA ALA A 133 13.63 -11.74 6.16
C ALA A 133 14.33 -10.83 5.15
N ARG A 134 14.14 -9.51 5.25
CA ARG A 134 14.76 -8.51 4.39
C ARG A 134 16.28 -8.45 4.48
N HIS A 135 16.89 -9.01 5.51
CA HIS A 135 18.35 -9.19 5.57
C HIS A 135 18.86 -10.24 4.58
N THR A 136 18.00 -11.21 4.22
CA THR A 136 18.30 -12.28 3.26
C THR A 136 17.75 -11.95 1.87
N VAL A 137 16.50 -11.50 1.80
CA VAL A 137 15.79 -11.14 0.57
C VAL A 137 15.46 -9.64 0.60
N PRO A 138 16.29 -8.75 0.02
CA PRO A 138 16.15 -7.30 0.20
C PRO A 138 14.77 -6.71 -0.16
N ALA A 139 14.09 -7.33 -1.14
CA ALA A 139 12.77 -6.94 -1.62
C ALA A 139 11.60 -7.71 -0.95
N TYR A 140 11.86 -8.52 0.08
CA TYR A 140 10.85 -9.37 0.72
C TYR A 140 9.53 -8.62 0.96
N PRO A 141 8.37 -9.20 0.61
CA PRO A 141 8.17 -10.60 0.18
C PRO A 141 8.45 -10.87 -1.31
N PHE A 142 8.96 -9.90 -2.05
CA PHE A 142 9.14 -10.02 -3.49
C PHE A 142 10.51 -10.61 -3.88
N ASP A 143 10.50 -11.39 -4.96
CA ASP A 143 11.65 -11.79 -5.77
C ASP A 143 11.30 -11.57 -7.26
N PRO A 144 11.13 -10.30 -7.69
CA PRO A 144 10.65 -9.99 -9.03
C PRO A 144 11.74 -10.31 -10.07
N PRO A 145 11.37 -10.70 -11.31
CA PRO A 145 12.34 -10.87 -12.37
C PRO A 145 13.04 -9.55 -12.72
N ASP A 146 14.21 -9.63 -13.34
CA ASP A 146 14.96 -8.47 -13.82
C ASP A 146 14.12 -7.55 -14.72
N ALA A 147 14.49 -6.26 -14.78
CA ALA A 147 13.73 -5.24 -15.53
C ALA A 147 13.53 -5.62 -17.01
N SER A 148 14.47 -6.32 -17.62
CA SER A 148 14.39 -6.79 -19.01
C SER A 148 13.35 -7.91 -19.23
N VAL A 149 13.03 -8.66 -18.17
CA VAL A 149 12.12 -9.81 -18.20
C VAL A 149 10.75 -9.44 -17.63
N LEU A 150 10.69 -8.51 -16.67
CA LEU A 150 9.46 -8.10 -15.99
C LEU A 150 8.30 -7.77 -16.96
N PRO A 151 8.48 -6.97 -18.04
CA PRO A 151 7.40 -6.68 -18.98
C PRO A 151 6.83 -7.93 -19.68
N SER A 152 7.62 -9.00 -19.85
CA SER A 152 7.16 -10.23 -20.49
C SER A 152 6.19 -11.05 -19.63
N ARG A 153 6.12 -10.76 -18.33
CA ARG A 153 5.22 -11.41 -17.37
C ARG A 153 4.07 -10.50 -16.90
N LEU A 154 3.92 -9.36 -17.56
CA LEU A 154 2.89 -8.38 -17.23
C LEU A 154 2.02 -8.14 -18.46
N TYR A 155 0.72 -8.05 -18.23
CA TYR A 155 -0.28 -7.90 -19.28
C TYR A 155 -1.03 -6.58 -19.10
N PRO A 156 -1.24 -5.82 -20.19
CA PRO A 156 -1.93 -4.54 -20.12
C PRO A 156 -3.41 -4.72 -19.73
N LEU A 157 -3.92 -3.79 -18.93
CA LEU A 157 -5.32 -3.74 -18.51
C LEU A 157 -6.01 -2.46 -18.97
N LYS A 158 -7.30 -2.58 -19.28
CA LYS A 158 -8.20 -1.41 -19.36
C LYS A 158 -8.46 -0.86 -17.95
N ALA A 159 -8.72 0.44 -17.87
CA ALA A 159 -8.93 1.14 -16.61
C ALA A 159 -10.05 0.53 -15.77
N GLU A 160 -11.16 0.11 -16.39
CA GLU A 160 -12.28 -0.51 -15.69
C GLU A 160 -11.90 -1.86 -15.07
N ALA A 161 -11.06 -2.65 -15.76
CA ALA A 161 -10.55 -3.91 -15.24
C ALA A 161 -9.48 -3.71 -14.16
N ALA A 162 -8.69 -2.63 -14.23
CA ALA A 162 -7.78 -2.27 -13.14
C ALA A 162 -8.55 -1.94 -11.85
N VAL A 163 -9.70 -1.27 -11.94
CA VAL A 163 -10.57 -1.00 -10.78
C VAL A 163 -11.07 -2.30 -10.16
N THR A 164 -11.54 -3.26 -10.97
CA THR A 164 -12.04 -4.53 -10.44
C THR A 164 -10.91 -5.41 -9.90
N ALA A 165 -9.74 -5.42 -10.53
CA ALA A 165 -8.54 -6.09 -10.03
C ALA A 165 -8.14 -5.57 -8.65
N LEU A 166 -8.13 -4.24 -8.47
CA LEU A 166 -7.80 -3.64 -7.18
C LEU A 166 -8.88 -3.90 -6.12
N ALA A 167 -10.16 -3.89 -6.50
CA ALA A 167 -11.25 -4.13 -5.56
C ALA A 167 -11.22 -5.56 -4.99
N VAL A 168 -10.90 -6.58 -5.80
CA VAL A 168 -10.82 -7.97 -5.31
C VAL A 168 -9.61 -8.22 -4.39
N MET A 169 -8.65 -7.30 -4.30
CA MET A 169 -7.56 -7.39 -3.31
C MET A 169 -8.05 -7.18 -1.87
N ALA A 170 -9.30 -6.74 -1.67
CA ALA A 170 -9.99 -6.70 -0.38
C ALA A 170 -10.55 -8.08 0.05
N GLU A 171 -10.37 -9.12 -0.77
CA GLU A 171 -10.70 -10.50 -0.43
C GLU A 171 -9.52 -11.18 0.29
N GLU A 172 -9.81 -12.21 1.09
CA GLU A 172 -8.81 -13.11 1.66
C GLU A 172 -8.58 -14.34 0.76
N TRP A 173 -7.32 -14.76 0.59
CA TRP A 173 -6.98 -15.88 -0.29
C TRP A 173 -7.51 -17.26 0.16
N GLN A 174 -7.68 -17.49 1.47
CA GLN A 174 -7.92 -18.83 2.01
C GLN A 174 -9.32 -19.14 2.47
N SER A 175 -10.07 -18.13 2.86
CA SER A 175 -11.35 -18.35 3.51
C SER A 175 -12.28 -17.19 3.27
N GLU A 176 -12.26 -16.63 2.05
CA GLU A 176 -13.13 -15.51 1.69
C GLU A 176 -14.61 -15.91 1.90
N PRO A 177 -15.25 -15.44 2.98
CA PRO A 177 -16.61 -15.85 3.29
C PRO A 177 -17.62 -15.03 2.47
N ALA A 178 -17.19 -13.92 1.87
CA ALA A 178 -18.03 -12.97 1.19
C ALA A 178 -17.26 -12.33 0.03
N PRO A 179 -17.07 -12.99 -1.13
CA PRO A 179 -16.35 -12.38 -2.25
C PRO A 179 -16.98 -11.05 -2.66
N VAL A 180 -16.18 -10.09 -3.13
CA VAL A 180 -16.57 -8.69 -3.38
C VAL A 180 -17.81 -8.59 -4.27
N ARG A 181 -17.96 -9.48 -5.25
CA ARG A 181 -19.17 -9.58 -6.11
C ARG A 181 -20.48 -9.73 -5.33
N SER A 182 -20.44 -10.24 -4.11
CA SER A 182 -21.58 -10.55 -3.25
C SER A 182 -21.66 -9.70 -1.98
N ARG A 183 -20.64 -8.87 -1.69
CA ARG A 183 -20.63 -8.06 -0.47
C ARG A 183 -21.64 -6.90 -0.55
N PRO A 184 -22.27 -6.53 0.58
CA PRO A 184 -23.18 -5.39 0.63
C PRO A 184 -22.47 -4.04 0.41
N ASP A 185 -21.17 -3.96 0.69
CA ASP A 185 -20.33 -2.76 0.53
C ASP A 185 -19.56 -2.72 -0.81
N ARG A 186 -19.88 -3.62 -1.76
CA ARG A 186 -19.23 -3.73 -3.08
C ARG A 186 -19.00 -2.37 -3.77
N ASP A 187 -20.03 -1.53 -3.81
CA ASP A 187 -19.94 -0.24 -4.51
C ASP A 187 -19.01 0.76 -3.80
N ALA A 188 -18.89 0.64 -2.47
CA ALA A 188 -17.92 1.41 -1.70
C ALA A 188 -16.49 0.96 -2.02
N LEU A 189 -16.23 -0.37 -2.04
CA LEU A 189 -14.91 -0.92 -2.39
C LEU A 189 -14.49 -0.52 -3.81
N LEU A 190 -15.42 -0.54 -4.78
CA LEU A 190 -15.16 -0.06 -6.14
C LEU A 190 -14.92 1.46 -6.19
N THR A 191 -15.52 2.23 -5.29
CA THR A 191 -15.29 3.67 -5.20
C THR A 191 -13.92 3.98 -4.61
N ASP A 192 -13.50 3.23 -3.59
CA ASP A 192 -12.15 3.34 -3.02
C ASP A 192 -11.09 2.95 -4.05
N ALA A 193 -11.29 1.84 -4.78
CA ALA A 193 -10.40 1.44 -5.87
C ALA A 193 -10.28 2.54 -6.96
N ARG A 194 -11.39 3.18 -7.35
CA ARG A 194 -11.35 4.32 -8.29
C ARG A 194 -10.63 5.53 -7.69
N THR A 195 -10.79 5.80 -6.41
CA THR A 195 -10.09 6.88 -5.71
C THR A 195 -8.58 6.64 -5.71
N LEU A 196 -8.16 5.39 -5.49
CA LEU A 196 -6.76 4.98 -5.51
C LEU A 196 -6.13 5.13 -6.90
N LEU A 197 -6.81 4.63 -7.94
CA LEU A 197 -6.32 4.72 -9.31
C LEU A 197 -6.45 6.14 -9.89
N GLY A 198 -7.40 6.94 -9.40
CA GLY A 198 -7.58 8.34 -9.77
C GLY A 198 -6.35 9.21 -9.51
N ARG A 199 -5.46 8.78 -8.60
CA ARG A 199 -4.14 9.40 -8.38
C ARG A 199 -3.32 9.54 -9.66
N TYR A 200 -3.38 8.53 -10.53
CA TYR A 200 -2.59 8.41 -11.75
C TYR A 200 -3.27 9.10 -12.95
N GLY A 201 -4.50 9.59 -12.77
CA GLY A 201 -5.23 10.32 -13.79
C GLY A 201 -5.71 9.44 -14.96
N PRO A 202 -6.41 10.05 -15.94
CA PRO A 202 -7.06 9.30 -17.02
C PRO A 202 -6.10 8.76 -18.09
N ALA A 203 -4.86 9.27 -18.14
CA ALA A 203 -3.83 8.85 -19.09
C ALA A 203 -2.96 7.70 -18.56
N ALA A 204 -3.23 7.21 -17.34
CA ALA A 204 -2.47 6.12 -16.77
C ALA A 204 -2.64 4.83 -17.57
N HIS A 205 -1.55 4.11 -17.71
CA HIS A 205 -1.53 2.76 -18.24
C HIS A 205 -1.50 1.77 -17.07
N TYR A 206 -2.15 0.62 -17.24
CA TYR A 206 -2.27 -0.39 -16.19
C TYR A 206 -1.73 -1.74 -16.67
N TRP A 207 -1.09 -2.47 -15.77
CA TRP A 207 -0.60 -3.82 -16.00
C TRP A 207 -0.90 -4.73 -14.82
N THR A 208 -1.00 -6.03 -15.08
CA THR A 208 -1.17 -7.06 -14.05
C THR A 208 -0.31 -8.28 -14.36
N ASN A 209 0.05 -9.04 -13.33
CA ASN A 209 0.64 -10.37 -13.48
C ASN A 209 -0.42 -11.47 -13.70
N ALA A 210 -1.73 -11.14 -13.64
CA ALA A 210 -2.81 -12.08 -13.89
C ALA A 210 -2.79 -12.60 -15.33
N THR A 211 -2.70 -13.91 -15.48
CA THR A 211 -2.56 -14.59 -16.78
C THR A 211 -3.81 -14.53 -17.64
N THR A 212 -4.99 -14.33 -17.05
CA THR A 212 -6.25 -14.08 -17.76
C THR A 212 -6.18 -12.82 -18.64
N ALA A 213 -5.40 -11.82 -18.22
CA ALA A 213 -5.21 -10.59 -18.97
C ALA A 213 -4.37 -10.77 -20.25
N ALA A 214 -3.68 -11.90 -20.41
CA ALA A 214 -2.91 -12.21 -21.61
C ALA A 214 -3.78 -12.33 -22.87
N SER A 215 -4.99 -12.87 -22.72
CA SER A 215 -5.95 -13.06 -23.82
C SER A 215 -7.04 -12.00 -23.87
N ASP A 216 -7.34 -11.35 -22.74
CA ASP A 216 -8.39 -10.34 -22.64
C ASP A 216 -7.89 -9.19 -21.75
N PRO A 217 -7.64 -7.97 -22.27
CA PRO A 217 -7.20 -6.84 -21.46
C PRO A 217 -8.30 -6.25 -20.57
N ALA A 218 -9.53 -6.78 -20.59
CA ALA A 218 -10.64 -6.34 -19.75
C ALA A 218 -11.33 -7.49 -19.00
N PRO A 219 -10.57 -8.36 -18.31
CA PRO A 219 -11.16 -9.52 -17.66
C PRO A 219 -12.03 -9.07 -16.48
N ASP A 220 -13.10 -9.82 -16.22
CA ASP A 220 -13.99 -9.56 -15.09
C ASP A 220 -13.43 -10.19 -13.81
N PHE A 221 -12.55 -9.46 -13.12
CA PHE A 221 -11.96 -9.90 -11.85
C PHE A 221 -13.01 -10.09 -10.75
N LEU A 222 -14.13 -9.34 -10.75
CA LEU A 222 -15.19 -9.54 -9.76
C LEU A 222 -15.87 -10.89 -9.94
N ALA A 223 -16.13 -11.28 -11.20
CA ALA A 223 -16.72 -12.58 -11.51
C ALA A 223 -15.80 -13.74 -11.12
N ALA A 224 -14.48 -13.61 -11.32
CA ALA A 224 -13.51 -14.61 -10.90
C ALA A 224 -13.32 -14.66 -9.37
N GLY A 225 -13.21 -13.49 -8.74
CA GLY A 225 -12.70 -13.33 -7.37
C GLY A 225 -11.18 -13.48 -7.31
N LEU A 226 -10.61 -13.20 -6.14
CA LEU A 226 -9.17 -13.23 -5.93
C LEU A 226 -8.60 -14.65 -6.11
N GLN A 227 -9.20 -15.65 -5.44
CA GLN A 227 -8.82 -17.06 -5.55
C GLN A 227 -8.98 -17.64 -6.98
N GLY A 228 -9.88 -17.06 -7.78
CA GLY A 228 -10.10 -17.48 -9.18
C GLY A 228 -9.08 -16.91 -10.17
N THR A 229 -8.14 -16.07 -9.71
CA THR A 229 -7.23 -15.32 -10.58
C THR A 229 -5.81 -15.91 -10.51
N GLY A 230 -5.43 -16.67 -11.55
CA GLY A 230 -4.07 -17.20 -11.68
C GLY A 230 -3.07 -16.16 -12.22
N SER A 231 -1.88 -16.08 -11.62
CA SER A 231 -0.89 -15.03 -11.90
C SER A 231 0.53 -15.57 -12.10
N HIS A 232 1.38 -14.80 -12.78
CA HIS A 232 2.83 -15.03 -12.74
C HIS A 232 3.39 -14.71 -11.37
N ARG A 233 4.25 -15.60 -10.84
CA ARG A 233 4.82 -15.46 -9.51
C ARG A 233 5.97 -14.46 -9.45
N PHE A 234 5.84 -13.42 -8.63
CA PHE A 234 6.86 -12.41 -8.27
C PHE A 234 7.18 -12.44 -6.77
N LEU A 235 6.47 -13.23 -5.96
CA LEU A 235 6.83 -13.49 -4.57
C LEU A 235 8.00 -14.47 -4.46
N THR A 236 8.80 -14.31 -3.41
CA THR A 236 9.86 -15.26 -3.07
C THR A 236 9.29 -16.65 -2.77
N SER A 237 10.01 -17.69 -3.15
CA SER A 237 9.71 -19.07 -2.72
C SER A 237 10.40 -19.45 -1.41
N GLU A 238 11.17 -18.54 -0.80
CA GLU A 238 11.81 -18.80 0.47
C GLU A 238 10.78 -18.83 1.60
N TYR A 239 10.76 -19.94 2.35
CA TYR A 239 10.01 -20.05 3.60
C TYR A 239 10.74 -19.24 4.68
N LEU A 240 10.23 -18.04 4.98
CA LEU A 240 10.82 -17.12 5.94
C LEU A 240 9.78 -16.72 6.98
N ASP A 241 10.23 -16.61 8.24
CA ASP A 241 9.41 -16.21 9.39
C ASP A 241 8.10 -17.02 9.58
N GLY A 242 8.10 -18.27 9.11
CA GLY A 242 7.00 -19.21 9.33
C GLY A 242 5.87 -19.11 8.32
N LEU A 243 6.00 -18.27 7.28
CA LEU A 243 4.96 -18.03 6.29
C LEU A 243 5.30 -18.67 4.93
N ASP A 244 4.34 -19.39 4.37
CA ASP A 244 4.37 -19.79 2.96
C ASP A 244 3.67 -18.72 2.11
N LEU A 245 4.35 -18.22 1.08
CA LEU A 245 3.83 -17.21 0.15
C LEU A 245 3.46 -17.88 -1.17
N LEU A 246 2.16 -18.14 -1.36
CA LEU A 246 1.71 -19.04 -2.42
C LEU A 246 1.03 -18.33 -3.58
N GLU A 247 0.10 -17.45 -3.25
CA GLU A 247 -0.81 -16.82 -4.20
C GLU A 247 -0.55 -15.32 -4.27
N GLU A 248 -0.81 -14.73 -5.44
CA GLU A 248 -0.67 -13.29 -5.62
C GLU A 248 -1.52 -12.72 -6.74
N LEU A 249 -1.87 -11.45 -6.56
CA LEU A 249 -2.44 -10.62 -7.60
C LEU A 249 -1.79 -9.24 -7.53
N GLY A 250 -1.16 -8.85 -8.63
CA GLY A 250 -0.49 -7.58 -8.78
C GLY A 250 -1.23 -6.66 -9.75
N LEU A 251 -1.23 -5.37 -9.43
CA LEU A 251 -1.66 -4.29 -10.29
C LEU A 251 -0.61 -3.18 -10.26
N ILE A 252 -0.20 -2.75 -11.45
CA ILE A 252 0.74 -1.66 -11.66
C ILE A 252 0.04 -0.55 -12.43
N ALA A 253 0.19 0.69 -11.96
CA ALA A 253 -0.23 1.89 -12.67
C ALA A 253 1.02 2.70 -13.06
N VAL A 254 1.15 3.11 -14.32
CA VAL A 254 2.28 3.94 -14.78
C VAL A 254 1.75 5.19 -15.44
N THR A 255 2.34 6.31 -15.07
CA THR A 255 2.22 7.60 -15.75
C THR A 255 3.62 8.10 -16.14
N ASP A 256 3.67 9.28 -16.75
CA ASP A 256 4.93 9.96 -17.05
C ASP A 256 5.68 10.41 -15.77
N ASP A 257 4.98 10.53 -14.64
CA ASP A 257 5.52 11.09 -13.38
C ASP A 257 5.62 10.07 -12.24
N GLU A 258 4.77 9.05 -12.22
CA GLU A 258 4.61 8.14 -11.08
C GLU A 258 4.39 6.69 -11.51
N VAL A 259 4.79 5.77 -10.63
CA VAL A 259 4.50 4.34 -10.72
C VAL A 259 3.84 3.88 -9.42
N GLY A 260 2.63 3.37 -9.53
CA GLY A 260 1.88 2.72 -8.47
C GLY A 260 2.02 1.21 -8.52
N VAL A 261 2.24 0.58 -7.38
CA VAL A 261 2.28 -0.87 -7.22
C VAL A 261 1.31 -1.27 -6.11
N PHE A 262 0.38 -2.16 -6.45
CA PHE A 262 -0.61 -2.74 -5.56
C PHE A 262 -0.49 -4.26 -5.67
N TRP A 263 -0.37 -4.95 -4.56
CA TRP A 263 -0.16 -6.39 -4.54
C TRP A 263 -0.95 -7.02 -3.41
N SER A 264 -1.80 -7.98 -3.71
CA SER A 264 -2.40 -8.87 -2.70
C SER A 264 -1.58 -10.15 -2.62
N ILE A 265 -1.36 -10.63 -1.39
CA ILE A 265 -0.44 -11.72 -1.07
C ILE A 265 -1.18 -12.78 -0.27
N GLY A 266 -1.16 -14.03 -0.75
CA GLY A 266 -1.63 -15.18 0.01
C GLY A 266 -0.49 -15.71 0.89
N ALA A 267 -0.57 -15.46 2.19
CA ALA A 267 0.36 -15.94 3.20
C ALA A 267 -0.31 -16.96 4.14
N TYR A 268 0.43 -18.01 4.49
CA TYR A 268 -0.08 -19.23 5.13
C TYR A 268 0.79 -19.71 6.28
#